data_AF-A0A9E2BAM5-F1
#
_entry.id   AF-A0A9E2BAM5-F1
#
_cell.length_a   1.000
_cell.length_b   1.000
_cell.length_c   1.000
_cell.angle_alpha   90.00
_cell.angle_beta   90.00
_cell.angle_gamma   90.00
#
_symmetry.space_group_name_H-M   'P 1'
#
loop_
_entity.id
_entity.type
_entity.pdbx_description
1 polymer ?
#
loop_
_entity_poly.entity_id
_entity_poly.type
_entity_poly.pdbx_seq_one_letter_code
_entity_poly.pdbx_strand_id
1 'polypeptide(L)'
;MTAAQRQYAALRQQSGLTYVEVMLATLIIGVALVPAIEALHTGVLGTEVYESTTADQYAALSKMEQVLAEPHSALISAAGIAGAPSIPSSYSDAPLSPRRSLVFLGLYDAEDNDGDGDPFTVTDPNLDADNNPFTNYTGLIWVGVEIEGSITHIESLSSP
;
A
#
# COMPACT_ATOMS: atom_id res chain seq x y z
N MET A 1 68.14 38.88 -14.78
CA MET A 1 66.77 38.77 -14.20
C MET A 1 66.89 38.12 -12.84
N THR A 2 66.60 38.89 -11.78
CA THR A 2 66.81 38.49 -10.38
C THR A 2 65.63 37.70 -9.81
N ALA A 3 65.88 36.79 -8.87
CA ALA A 3 64.90 35.86 -8.30
C ALA A 3 63.63 36.54 -7.74
N ALA A 4 63.74 37.78 -7.27
CA ALA A 4 62.62 38.59 -6.78
C ALA A 4 61.58 38.90 -7.89
N GLN A 5 62.01 39.16 -9.13
CA GLN A 5 61.09 39.44 -10.24
C GLN A 5 60.27 38.21 -10.66
N ARG A 6 60.77 36.99 -10.40
CA ARG A 6 60.02 35.74 -10.63
C ARG A 6 58.94 35.49 -9.57
N GLN A 7 59.19 35.87 -8.31
CA GLN A 7 58.22 35.70 -7.22
C GLN A 7 57.01 36.63 -7.36
N TYR A 8 57.19 37.88 -7.78
CA TYR A 8 56.07 38.81 -8.00
C TYR A 8 55.16 38.41 -9.18
N ALA A 9 55.70 37.77 -10.21
CA ALA A 9 54.91 37.26 -11.33
C ALA A 9 54.07 36.03 -10.94
N ALA A 10 54.65 35.12 -10.14
CA ALA A 10 53.97 33.91 -9.68
C ALA A 10 52.79 34.20 -8.74
N LEU A 11 52.93 35.15 -7.81
CA LEU A 11 51.84 35.56 -6.90
C LEU A 11 50.67 36.22 -7.66
N ARG A 12 50.95 37.00 -8.71
CA ARG A 12 49.92 37.65 -9.54
C ARG A 12 49.19 36.67 -10.46
N GLN A 13 49.90 35.65 -10.95
CA GLN A 13 49.30 34.55 -11.71
C GLN A 13 48.42 33.65 -10.84
N GLN A 14 48.77 33.47 -9.56
CA GLN A 14 47.94 32.71 -8.62
C GLN A 14 46.61 33.40 -8.30
N SER A 15 46.60 34.73 -8.09
CA SER A 15 45.36 35.47 -7.77
C SER A 15 44.34 35.52 -8.91
N GLY A 16 44.80 35.53 -10.17
CA GLY A 16 43.92 35.54 -11.34
C GLY A 16 43.16 34.23 -11.53
N LEU A 17 43.76 33.11 -11.11
CA LEU A 17 43.13 31.79 -11.14
C LEU A 17 42.05 31.67 -10.06
N THR A 18 42.28 32.24 -8.86
CA THR A 18 41.32 32.16 -7.74
C THR A 18 39.99 32.86 -8.04
N TYR A 19 40.01 34.02 -8.70
CA TYR A 19 38.77 34.73 -9.07
C TYR A 19 37.97 33.96 -10.13
N VAL A 20 38.65 33.43 -11.14
CA VAL A 20 38.03 32.62 -12.19
C VAL A 20 37.46 31.32 -11.62
N GLU A 21 38.18 30.69 -10.69
CA GLU A 21 37.75 29.47 -9.99
C GLU A 21 36.48 29.72 -9.17
N VAL A 22 36.41 30.82 -8.42
CA VAL A 22 35.20 31.18 -7.66
C VAL A 22 34.03 31.46 -8.61
N MET A 23 34.24 32.18 -9.71
CA MET A 23 33.20 32.42 -10.72
C MET A 23 32.69 31.11 -11.33
N LEU A 24 33.62 30.23 -11.72
CA LEU A 24 33.30 28.93 -12.29
C LEU A 24 32.56 28.04 -11.28
N ALA A 25 33.00 28.03 -10.02
CA ALA A 25 32.34 27.29 -8.95
C ALA A 25 30.92 27.78 -8.72
N THR A 26 30.69 29.10 -8.67
CA THR A 26 29.34 29.66 -8.54
C THR A 26 28.45 29.31 -9.74
N LEU A 27 28.99 29.29 -10.95
CA LEU A 27 28.26 28.91 -12.15
C LEU A 27 27.88 27.42 -12.13
N ILE A 28 28.81 26.55 -11.72
CA ILE A 28 28.56 25.10 -11.58
C ILE A 28 27.50 24.85 -10.51
N ILE A 29 27.61 25.47 -9.33
CA ILE A 29 26.62 25.34 -8.25
C ILE A 29 25.24 25.82 -8.72
N GLY A 30 25.17 26.97 -9.40
CA GLY A 30 23.92 27.52 -9.91
C GLY A 30 23.21 26.58 -10.89
N VAL A 31 23.97 25.96 -11.81
CA VAL A 31 23.42 24.99 -12.78
C VAL A 31 23.04 23.67 -12.11
N ALA A 32 23.81 23.21 -11.12
CA ALA A 32 23.54 21.97 -10.40
C ALA A 32 22.36 22.08 -9.41
N LEU A 33 22.00 23.28 -8.97
CA LEU A 33 20.97 23.48 -7.95
C LEU A 33 19.56 23.06 -8.42
N VAL A 34 19.24 23.33 -9.69
CA VAL A 34 17.92 23.04 -10.25
C VAL A 34 17.59 21.54 -10.20
N PRO A 35 18.38 20.64 -10.81
CA PRO A 35 18.12 19.20 -10.71
C PRO A 35 18.25 18.66 -9.28
N ALA A 36 19.08 19.28 -8.43
CA ALA A 36 19.19 18.87 -7.03
C ALA A 36 17.91 19.16 -6.22
N ILE A 37 17.25 20.29 -6.46
CA ILE A 37 15.98 20.65 -5.80
C ILE A 37 14.85 19.75 -6.31
N GLU A 38 14.80 19.47 -7.61
CA GLU A 38 13.80 18.55 -8.19
C GLU A 38 13.92 17.13 -7.62
N ALA A 39 15.16 16.63 -7.51
CA ALA A 39 15.44 15.35 -6.88
C ALA A 39 15.07 15.34 -5.38
N LEU A 40 15.36 16.43 -4.66
CA LEU A 40 14.99 16.56 -3.24
C LEU A 40 13.47 16.55 -3.04
N HIS A 41 12.73 17.30 -3.85
CA HIS A 41 11.28 17.34 -3.79
C HIS A 41 10.66 15.97 -4.08
N THR A 42 11.17 15.28 -5.09
CA THR A 42 10.76 13.90 -5.41
C THR A 42 11.08 12.94 -4.27
N GLY A 43 12.26 13.08 -3.65
CA GLY A 43 12.65 12.28 -2.50
C GLY A 43 11.73 12.46 -1.30
N VAL A 44 11.38 13.70 -0.96
CA VAL A 44 10.48 14.02 0.16
C VAL A 44 9.07 13.46 -0.07
N LEU A 45 8.51 13.66 -1.26
CA LEU A 45 7.20 13.07 -1.61
C LEU A 45 7.24 11.54 -1.57
N GLY A 46 8.34 10.94 -2.05
CA GLY A 46 8.54 9.50 -1.99
C GLY A 46 8.54 8.96 -0.56
N THR A 47 9.16 9.68 0.38
CA THR A 47 9.18 9.26 1.79
C THR A 47 7.82 9.30 2.46
N GLU A 48 7.03 10.35 2.23
CA GLU A 48 5.69 10.49 2.82
C GLU A 48 4.71 9.43 2.28
N VAL A 49 4.72 9.22 0.96
CA VAL A 49 3.91 8.18 0.33
C VAL A 49 4.32 6.80 0.84
N TYR A 50 5.63 6.53 0.90
CA TYR A 50 6.11 5.23 1.37
C TYR A 50 5.76 4.96 2.84
N GLU A 51 5.87 5.96 3.71
CA GLU A 51 5.48 5.83 5.12
C GLU A 51 3.99 5.56 5.27
N SER A 52 3.14 6.33 4.58
CA SER A 52 1.68 6.17 4.63
C SER A 52 1.23 4.80 4.09
N THR A 53 1.71 4.40 2.90
CA THR A 53 1.38 3.10 2.29
C THR A 53 1.88 1.93 3.14
N THR A 54 3.07 2.05 3.74
CA THR A 54 3.60 1.01 4.63
C THR A 54 2.75 0.87 5.89
N ALA A 55 2.33 2.00 6.48
CA ALA A 55 1.47 1.99 7.66
C ALA A 55 0.08 1.41 7.37
N ASP A 56 -0.48 1.71 6.20
CA ASP A 56 -1.75 1.12 5.72
C ASP A 56 -1.61 -0.39 5.47
N GLN A 57 -0.52 -0.82 4.84
CA GLN A 57 -0.22 -2.24 4.59
C GLN A 57 -0.16 -3.04 5.90
N TYR A 58 0.55 -2.53 6.91
CA TYR A 58 0.62 -3.20 8.21
C TYR A 58 -0.72 -3.20 8.95
N ALA A 59 -1.53 -2.14 8.81
CA ALA A 59 -2.87 -2.11 9.39
C ALA A 59 -3.78 -3.16 8.74
N ALA A 60 -3.78 -3.25 7.41
CA ALA A 60 -4.54 -4.25 6.67
C ALA A 60 -4.10 -5.68 7.02
N LEU A 61 -2.78 -5.94 7.09
CA LEU A 61 -2.24 -7.24 7.50
C LEU A 61 -2.66 -7.60 8.93
N SER A 62 -2.52 -6.67 9.88
CA SER A 62 -2.92 -6.91 11.27
C SER A 62 -4.42 -7.21 11.38
N LYS A 63 -5.25 -6.50 10.61
CA LYS A 63 -6.69 -6.76 10.56
C LYS A 63 -7.00 -8.12 9.93
N MET A 64 -6.31 -8.47 8.84
CA MET A 64 -6.43 -9.78 8.21
C MET A 64 -6.10 -10.91 9.18
N GLU A 65 -4.99 -10.81 9.92
CA GLU A 65 -4.60 -11.79 10.93
C GLU A 65 -5.65 -11.91 12.05
N GLN A 66 -6.23 -10.80 12.49
CA GLN A 66 -7.31 -10.81 13.48
C GLN A 66 -8.55 -11.54 12.95
N VAL A 67 -8.97 -11.28 11.71
CA VAL A 67 -10.14 -11.91 11.11
C VAL A 67 -9.89 -13.40 10.84
N LEU A 68 -8.71 -13.76 10.35
CA LEU A 68 -8.34 -15.16 10.11
C LEU A 68 -8.14 -15.97 11.39
N ALA A 69 -7.98 -15.31 12.55
CA ALA A 69 -7.94 -15.97 13.84
C ALA A 69 -9.35 -16.31 14.39
N GLU A 70 -10.40 -15.79 13.78
CA GLU A 70 -11.78 -16.08 14.17
C GLU A 70 -12.18 -17.51 13.78
N PRO A 71 -13.12 -18.14 14.52
CA PRO A 71 -13.65 -19.43 14.12
C PRO A 71 -14.31 -19.36 12.73
N HIS A 72 -14.03 -20.35 11.88
CA HIS A 72 -14.56 -20.40 10.52
C HIS A 72 -16.10 -20.27 10.46
N SER A 73 -16.81 -20.86 11.42
CA SER A 73 -18.28 -20.74 11.53
C SER A 73 -18.76 -19.32 11.85
N ALA A 74 -17.97 -18.52 12.57
CA ALA A 74 -18.28 -17.11 12.83
C ALA A 74 -18.12 -16.28 11.54
N LEU A 75 -17.09 -16.59 10.74
CA LEU A 75 -16.87 -15.95 9.44
C LEU A 75 -18.01 -16.26 8.44
N ILE A 76 -18.47 -17.52 8.37
CA ILE A 76 -19.63 -17.90 7.55
C ILE A 76 -20.88 -17.10 7.97
N SER A 77 -21.14 -17.03 9.28
CA SER A 77 -22.29 -16.27 9.80
C SER A 77 -22.20 -14.79 9.45
N ALA A 78 -21.03 -14.17 9.63
CA ALA A 78 -20.80 -12.78 9.28
C ALA A 78 -20.91 -12.51 7.77
N ALA A 79 -20.44 -13.44 6.93
CA ALA A 79 -20.62 -13.39 5.48
C ALA A 79 -22.10 -13.46 5.09
N GLY A 80 -22.87 -14.36 5.73
CA GLY A 80 -24.32 -14.47 5.51
C GLY A 80 -25.09 -13.22 5.92
N ILE A 81 -24.66 -12.54 6.98
CA ILE A 81 -25.23 -11.24 7.40
C ILE A 81 -24.91 -10.13 6.39
N ALA A 82 -23.68 -10.10 5.86
CA ALA A 82 -23.28 -9.13 4.83
C ALA A 82 -24.01 -9.38 3.50
N GLY A 83 -24.21 -10.65 3.14
CA GLY A 83 -24.99 -11.11 2.00
C GLY A 83 -24.29 -11.03 0.65
N ALA A 84 -23.16 -10.32 0.54
CA ALA A 84 -22.36 -10.24 -0.69
C ALA A 84 -20.88 -9.89 -0.38
N PRO A 85 -19.91 -10.37 -1.20
CA PRO A 85 -18.49 -10.07 -1.02
C PRO A 85 -18.14 -8.59 -1.27
N SER A 86 -19.05 -7.80 -1.83
CA SER A 86 -18.87 -6.36 -2.04
C SER A 86 -19.39 -5.50 -0.89
N ILE A 87 -20.00 -6.11 0.14
CA ILE A 87 -20.59 -5.41 1.28
C ILE A 87 -19.68 -5.58 2.51
N PRO A 88 -19.29 -4.49 3.20
CA PRO A 88 -18.48 -4.59 4.40
C PRO A 88 -19.20 -5.39 5.50
N SER A 89 -18.50 -6.38 6.04
CA SER A 89 -18.98 -7.24 7.12
C SER A 89 -18.93 -6.55 8.49
N SER A 90 -19.47 -7.23 9.51
CA SER A 90 -19.42 -6.81 10.91
C SER A 90 -18.01 -6.71 11.50
N TYR A 91 -17.00 -7.29 10.84
CA TYR A 91 -15.60 -7.15 11.24
C TYR A 91 -14.97 -5.84 10.80
N SER A 92 -15.64 -5.05 9.95
CA SER A 92 -15.18 -3.73 9.53
C SER A 92 -15.15 -2.76 10.71
N ASP A 93 -14.21 -1.84 10.70
CA ASP A 93 -14.13 -0.79 11.70
C ASP A 93 -15.33 0.17 11.58
N ALA A 94 -15.68 0.79 12.70
CA ALA A 94 -16.77 1.75 12.76
C ALA A 94 -16.53 2.92 11.78
N PRO A 95 -17.58 3.49 11.18
CA PRO A 95 -17.45 4.69 10.36
C PRO A 95 -16.70 5.80 11.11
N LEU A 96 -15.89 6.58 10.38
CA LEU A 96 -15.06 7.68 10.91
C LEU A 96 -13.90 7.26 11.82
N SER A 97 -13.61 5.96 11.93
CA SER A 97 -12.37 5.50 12.58
C SER A 97 -11.16 6.01 11.78
N PRO A 98 -10.09 6.51 12.44
CA PRO A 98 -8.84 6.82 11.75
C PRO A 98 -8.31 5.55 11.08
N ARG A 99 -7.97 5.62 9.78
CA ARG A 99 -7.50 4.47 8.99
C ARG A 99 -8.46 3.27 9.10
N ARG A 100 -9.73 3.52 8.80
CA ARG A 100 -10.80 2.54 8.89
C ARG A 100 -10.50 1.33 7.99
N SER A 101 -10.44 0.16 8.60
CA SER A 101 -10.31 -1.10 7.87
C SER A 101 -11.70 -1.64 7.51
N LEU A 102 -11.95 -1.86 6.23
CA LEU A 102 -13.14 -2.52 5.70
C LEU A 102 -12.81 -4.00 5.51
N VAL A 103 -13.64 -4.86 6.07
CA VAL A 103 -13.50 -6.32 5.96
C VAL A 103 -14.67 -6.85 5.17
N PHE A 104 -14.37 -7.47 4.04
CA PHE A 104 -15.32 -8.11 3.15
C PHE A 104 -15.22 -9.62 3.30
N LEU A 105 -16.38 -10.29 3.33
CA LEU A 105 -16.46 -11.74 3.46
C LEU A 105 -17.39 -12.29 2.39
N GLY A 106 -17.00 -13.40 1.78
CA GLY A 106 -17.81 -14.10 0.79
C GLY A 106 -17.56 -15.60 0.85
N LEU A 107 -18.57 -16.39 0.48
CA LEU A 107 -18.33 -17.79 0.16
C LEU A 107 -17.46 -17.87 -1.09
N TYR A 108 -16.61 -18.89 -1.18
CA TYR A 108 -15.70 -19.05 -2.31
C TYR A 108 -15.83 -20.44 -2.92
N ASP A 109 -16.29 -20.51 -4.16
CA ASP A 109 -16.33 -21.71 -4.98
C ASP A 109 -15.09 -21.75 -5.88
N ALA A 110 -14.06 -22.48 -5.47
CA ALA A 110 -12.83 -22.62 -6.26
C ALA A 110 -13.00 -23.62 -7.41
N GLU A 111 -13.99 -24.50 -7.32
CA GLU A 111 -14.20 -25.63 -8.22
C GLU A 111 -15.27 -25.39 -9.27
N ASP A 112 -15.95 -24.24 -9.25
CA ASP A 112 -17.05 -23.88 -10.17
C ASP A 112 -18.13 -24.98 -10.17
N ASN A 113 -18.57 -25.37 -8.97
CA ASN A 113 -19.49 -26.49 -8.78
C ASN A 113 -20.89 -26.19 -9.35
N ASP A 114 -21.26 -24.92 -9.47
CA ASP A 114 -22.50 -24.47 -10.10
C ASP A 114 -22.37 -24.16 -11.60
N GLY A 115 -21.14 -24.02 -12.12
CA GLY A 115 -20.83 -23.93 -13.55
C GLY A 115 -21.15 -22.58 -14.18
N ASP A 116 -21.26 -21.51 -13.38
CA ASP A 116 -21.51 -20.15 -13.87
C ASP A 116 -20.23 -19.33 -14.05
N GLY A 117 -19.08 -19.84 -13.59
CA GLY A 117 -17.77 -19.20 -13.68
C GLY A 117 -17.56 -18.01 -12.75
N ASP A 118 -18.47 -17.76 -11.81
CA ASP A 118 -18.32 -16.78 -10.73
C ASP A 118 -17.86 -17.51 -9.45
N PRO A 119 -16.67 -17.20 -8.90
CA PRO A 119 -16.20 -17.86 -7.69
C PRO A 119 -16.95 -17.45 -6.41
N PHE A 120 -17.87 -16.48 -6.48
CA PHE A 120 -18.64 -16.00 -5.32
C PHE A 120 -20.11 -16.44 -5.32
N THR A 121 -20.51 -17.23 -6.30
CA THR A 121 -21.80 -17.92 -6.33
C THR A 121 -21.60 -19.32 -5.78
N VAL A 122 -22.51 -19.73 -4.90
CA VAL A 122 -22.50 -21.05 -4.26
C VAL A 122 -23.94 -21.54 -4.23
N THR A 123 -24.15 -22.79 -4.65
CA THR A 123 -25.46 -23.43 -4.55
C THR A 123 -25.77 -23.79 -3.09
N ASP A 124 -27.03 -23.61 -2.68
CA ASP A 124 -27.53 -24.04 -1.37
C ASP A 124 -27.13 -25.51 -1.06
N PRO A 125 -26.25 -25.74 -0.07
CA PRO A 125 -25.73 -27.06 0.24
C PRO A 125 -26.76 -28.03 0.81
N ASN A 126 -27.82 -27.53 1.47
CA ASN A 126 -28.71 -28.37 2.26
C ASN A 126 -30.05 -28.68 1.55
N LEU A 127 -30.34 -27.98 0.45
CA LEU A 127 -31.53 -28.14 -0.40
C LEU A 127 -32.86 -28.09 0.39
N ASP A 128 -32.91 -27.31 1.46
CA ASP A 128 -34.12 -27.17 2.30
C ASP A 128 -35.17 -26.19 1.75
N ALA A 129 -34.88 -25.62 0.57
CA ALA A 129 -35.70 -24.69 -0.20
C ALA A 129 -35.79 -23.27 0.37
N ASP A 130 -34.89 -22.87 1.28
CA ASP A 130 -34.70 -21.47 1.66
C ASP A 130 -33.75 -20.70 0.71
N ASN A 131 -33.01 -21.44 -0.15
CA ASN A 131 -32.04 -20.92 -1.12
C ASN A 131 -30.92 -20.10 -0.44
N ASN A 132 -30.52 -20.51 0.76
CA ASN A 132 -29.49 -19.88 1.58
C ASN A 132 -28.17 -20.65 1.50
N PRO A 133 -27.17 -20.14 0.76
CA PRO A 133 -25.91 -20.85 0.56
C PRO A 133 -25.01 -20.90 1.80
N PHE A 134 -25.35 -20.15 2.86
CA PHE A 134 -24.55 -20.08 4.08
C PHE A 134 -24.90 -21.17 5.10
N THR A 135 -26.08 -21.81 5.00
CA THR A 135 -26.49 -22.85 5.94
C THR A 135 -25.74 -24.15 5.67
N ASN A 136 -25.06 -24.70 6.69
CA ASN A 136 -24.22 -25.90 6.58
C ASN A 136 -23.11 -25.81 5.53
N TYR A 137 -22.67 -24.60 5.17
CA TYR A 137 -21.50 -24.41 4.32
C TYR A 137 -20.24 -24.88 5.03
N THR A 138 -19.41 -25.67 4.34
CA THR A 138 -18.13 -26.20 4.84
C THR A 138 -16.98 -25.95 3.86
N GLY A 139 -17.15 -25.03 2.92
CA GLY A 139 -16.15 -24.70 1.91
C GLY A 139 -15.21 -23.57 2.36
N LEU A 140 -14.59 -22.91 1.40
CA LEU A 140 -13.67 -21.81 1.65
C LEU A 140 -14.43 -20.50 1.86
N ILE A 141 -13.92 -19.65 2.76
CA ILE A 141 -14.37 -18.27 2.89
C ILE A 141 -13.30 -17.36 2.30
N TRP A 142 -13.69 -16.52 1.35
CA TRP A 142 -12.86 -15.41 0.90
C TRP A 142 -12.94 -14.27 1.91
N VAL A 143 -11.77 -13.72 2.25
CA VAL A 143 -11.61 -12.59 3.16
C VAL A 143 -10.85 -11.50 2.42
N GLY A 144 -11.48 -10.34 2.25
CA GLY A 144 -10.85 -9.13 1.71
C GLY A 144 -10.72 -8.07 2.81
N VAL A 145 -9.55 -7.43 2.91
CA VAL A 145 -9.32 -6.31 3.81
C VAL A 145 -8.82 -5.12 3.01
N GLU A 146 -9.50 -3.99 3.15
CA GLU A 146 -9.17 -2.72 2.51
C GLU A 146 -9.03 -1.62 3.56
N ILE A 147 -8.09 -0.70 3.37
CA ILE A 147 -8.06 0.54 4.14
C ILE A 147 -8.85 1.61 3.37
N GLU A 148 -9.91 2.14 3.98
CA GLU A 148 -10.79 3.13 3.35
C GLU A 148 -10.00 4.37 2.87
N GLY A 149 -10.09 4.67 1.57
CA GLY A 149 -9.37 5.78 0.95
C GLY A 149 -7.90 5.50 0.61
N SER A 150 -7.45 4.26 0.77
CA SER A 150 -6.12 3.79 0.37
C SER A 150 -6.21 2.85 -0.83
N ILE A 151 -5.07 2.60 -1.48
CA ILE A 151 -4.93 1.54 -2.51
C ILE A 151 -4.63 0.17 -1.89
N THR A 152 -4.39 0.14 -0.57
CA THR A 152 -4.06 -1.09 0.15
C THR A 152 -5.28 -2.00 0.21
N HIS A 153 -5.18 -3.12 -0.48
CA HIS A 153 -6.13 -4.22 -0.46
C HIS A 153 -5.36 -5.54 -0.31
N ILE A 154 -5.80 -6.39 0.61
CA ILE A 154 -5.22 -7.70 0.87
C ILE A 154 -6.36 -8.70 0.89
N GLU A 155 -6.17 -9.81 0.20
CA GLU A 155 -7.13 -10.91 0.16
C GLU A 155 -6.50 -12.20 0.67
N SER A 156 -7.34 -13.06 1.23
CA SER A 156 -6.97 -14.38 1.71
C SER A 156 -8.15 -15.35 1.66
N LEU A 157 -7.85 -16.62 1.92
CA LEU A 157 -8.84 -17.70 2.03
C LEU A 157 -8.75 -18.31 3.42
N SER A 158 -9.90 -18.47 4.07
CA SER A 158 -10.06 -19.21 5.31
C SER A 158 -10.68 -20.58 5.01
N SER A 159 -10.05 -21.64 5.51
CA SER A 159 -10.60 -22.99 5.49
C SER A 159 -11.21 -23.37 6.85
N PRO A 160 -12.11 -24.36 6.89
CA PRO A 160 -12.65 -24.93 8.13
C PRO A 160 -11.59 -25.47 9.10
#